data_AF-B3RK47-F1
#
_entry.id   AF-B3RK47-F1
#
_cell.length_a   1.000
_cell.length_b   1.000
_cell.length_c   1.000
_cell.angle_alpha   90.00
_cell.angle_beta   90.00
_cell.angle_gamma   90.00
#
_symmetry.space_group_name_H-M   'P 1'
#
loop_
_entity.id
_entity.type
_entity.pdbx_description
1 polymer ?
#
loop_
_entity_poly.entity_id
_entity_poly.type
_entity_poly.pdbx_seq_one_letter_code
_entity_poly.pdbx_strand_id
1 'polypeptide(L)'
;VILLWTSWFGESWPYEEGRLVCGNKQLQCDITRDQFYYDHSKAVVFHGADSACSDPAFFPEERSTNQIWVYHNMENPIISLNMGVQLTEQHNGIFNWTMTYSRDADVIIRYGAILHGQHRNGYDPYHNYGEGKTRLVAWASSKCYEGRTQFVYNLSQHIEVDMFGDCGTSYCPRDEECWSYMAKHYKFYLSFENKICKDYVTEKFYHNALLRGLVPIVIGGANYQDHHVAPPGSYIDALQFNNAAELANYILKVSKDDQLYNSFFRWRSNYTIVEYDTLDYFCALCQRLHQKN
;
A
#
# COMPACT_ATOMS: atom_id res chain seq x y z
N VAL A 1 -27.01 -3.22 4.55
CA VAL A 1 -26.04 -4.34 4.69
C VAL A 1 -25.05 -4.29 3.54
N ILE A 2 -23.77 -4.45 3.85
CA ILE A 2 -22.66 -4.73 2.93
C ILE A 2 -22.34 -6.22 3.12
N LEU A 3 -22.58 -7.03 2.12
CA LEU A 3 -22.28 -8.47 2.13
C LEU A 3 -20.92 -8.69 1.48
N LEU A 4 -20.04 -9.44 2.12
CA LEU A 4 -18.80 -9.89 1.48
C LEU A 4 -18.99 -11.31 0.97
N TRP A 5 -18.85 -11.48 -0.34
CA TRP A 5 -19.28 -12.69 -1.05
C TRP A 5 -18.18 -13.74 -1.16
N THR A 6 -17.01 -13.32 -1.64
CA THR A 6 -15.84 -14.20 -1.77
C THR A 6 -15.03 -14.21 -0.49
N SER A 7 -14.12 -15.17 -0.34
CA SER A 7 -13.08 -15.14 0.69
C SER A 7 -12.02 -14.06 0.44
N TRP A 8 -11.15 -13.86 1.44
CA TRP A 8 -9.95 -13.04 1.35
C TRP A 8 -8.75 -13.94 1.08
N PHE A 9 -8.41 -14.15 -0.19
CA PHE A 9 -7.36 -15.09 -0.61
C PHE A 9 -7.62 -16.54 -0.15
N GLY A 10 -8.88 -17.00 -0.20
CA GLY A 10 -9.28 -18.31 0.35
C GLY A 10 -9.42 -18.37 1.87
N GLU A 11 -9.09 -17.29 2.58
CA GLU A 11 -9.22 -17.18 4.04
C GLU A 11 -10.45 -16.35 4.43
N SER A 12 -10.77 -16.34 5.73
CA SER A 12 -11.70 -15.35 6.25
C SER A 12 -11.13 -13.95 6.06
N TRP A 13 -12.00 -13.03 5.68
CA TRP A 13 -11.62 -11.63 5.66
C TRP A 13 -11.17 -11.13 7.04
N PRO A 14 -10.17 -10.23 7.08
CA PRO A 14 -9.59 -9.73 8.32
C PRO A 14 -10.43 -8.61 8.97
N TYR A 15 -11.72 -8.84 9.23
CA TYR A 15 -12.59 -7.90 9.95
C TYR A 15 -13.65 -8.60 10.78
N GLU A 16 -14.19 -7.85 11.75
CA GLU A 16 -15.32 -8.28 12.56
C GLU A 16 -16.64 -7.88 11.90
N GLU A 17 -17.52 -8.86 11.72
CA GLU A 17 -18.89 -8.60 11.27
C GLU A 17 -19.67 -7.76 12.28
N GLY A 18 -20.65 -7.02 11.78
CA GLY A 18 -21.52 -6.21 12.60
C GLY A 18 -21.62 -4.76 12.12
N ARG A 19 -21.97 -3.88 13.06
CA ARG A 19 -22.31 -2.50 12.74
C ARG A 19 -21.05 -1.64 12.59
N LEU A 20 -20.82 -1.19 11.36
CA LEU A 20 -19.89 -0.14 11.02
C LEU A 20 -20.53 1.24 11.23
N VAL A 21 -19.89 2.09 12.04
CA VAL A 21 -20.34 3.46 12.30
C VAL A 21 -19.27 4.44 11.80
N CYS A 22 -19.58 5.17 10.74
CA CYS A 22 -18.66 6.08 10.07
C CYS A 22 -19.02 7.54 10.30
N GLY A 23 -18.01 8.42 10.26
CA GLY A 23 -18.14 9.88 10.26
C GLY A 23 -19.04 10.44 11.37
N ASN A 24 -18.49 10.88 12.51
CA ASN A 24 -19.24 11.48 13.64
C ASN A 24 -20.58 10.78 13.97
N LYS A 25 -20.68 9.47 13.71
CA LYS A 25 -21.87 8.62 13.91
C LYS A 25 -23.08 8.91 13.01
N GLN A 26 -22.88 9.59 11.88
CA GLN A 26 -23.97 9.94 10.98
C GLN A 26 -24.29 8.85 9.96
N LEU A 27 -23.35 7.95 9.68
CA LEU A 27 -23.48 6.90 8.68
C LEU A 27 -23.34 5.53 9.35
N GLN A 28 -24.27 4.62 9.07
CA GLN A 28 -24.29 3.28 9.65
C GLN A 28 -24.52 2.25 8.57
N CYS A 29 -23.64 1.25 8.50
CA CYS A 29 -23.79 0.08 7.65
C CYS A 29 -23.52 -1.17 8.48
N ASP A 30 -24.25 -2.25 8.24
CA ASP A 30 -23.90 -3.56 8.80
C ASP A 30 -23.07 -4.33 7.76
N ILE A 31 -21.93 -4.88 8.17
CA ILE A 31 -21.09 -5.76 7.34
C ILE A 31 -21.31 -7.20 7.78
N THR A 32 -21.50 -8.09 6.81
CA THR A 32 -21.64 -9.53 7.08
C THR A 32 -21.05 -10.40 5.96
N ARG A 33 -20.78 -11.66 6.27
CA ARG A 33 -20.41 -12.75 5.36
C ARG A 33 -21.55 -13.76 5.19
N ASP A 34 -22.63 -13.59 5.95
CA ASP A 34 -23.77 -14.49 5.89
C ASP A 34 -24.55 -14.27 4.60
N GLN A 35 -24.45 -15.25 3.69
CA GLN A 35 -25.09 -15.22 2.38
C GLN A 35 -26.62 -15.16 2.47
N PHE A 36 -27.23 -15.47 3.63
CA PHE A 36 -28.66 -15.22 3.86
C PHE A 36 -29.05 -13.75 3.62
N TYR A 37 -28.12 -12.81 3.82
CA TYR A 37 -28.36 -11.39 3.59
C TYR A 37 -28.19 -10.95 2.14
N TYR A 38 -28.00 -11.87 1.19
CA TYR A 38 -27.83 -11.54 -0.22
C TYR A 38 -28.92 -10.60 -0.73
N ASP A 39 -30.19 -11.00 -0.67
CA ASP A 39 -31.32 -10.18 -1.16
C ASP A 39 -31.57 -8.91 -0.32
N HIS A 40 -31.02 -8.86 0.89
CA HIS A 40 -31.16 -7.73 1.83
C HIS A 40 -29.95 -6.78 1.79
N SER A 41 -28.92 -7.10 0.99
CA SER A 41 -27.72 -6.30 0.87
C SER A 41 -27.86 -5.18 -0.15
N LYS A 42 -27.32 -4.01 0.20
CA LYS A 42 -27.20 -2.87 -0.72
C LYS A 42 -25.93 -2.95 -1.54
N ALA A 43 -24.88 -3.55 -0.98
CA ALA A 43 -23.66 -3.85 -1.68
C ALA A 43 -23.25 -5.30 -1.46
N VAL A 44 -22.75 -5.93 -2.51
CA VAL A 44 -22.08 -7.23 -2.47
C VAL A 44 -20.65 -7.02 -2.94
N VAL A 45 -19.69 -7.37 -2.10
CA VAL A 45 -18.27 -7.08 -2.32
C VAL A 45 -17.55 -8.37 -2.65
N PHE A 46 -16.78 -8.32 -3.73
CA PHE A 46 -16.01 -9.44 -4.26
C PHE A 46 -14.53 -9.08 -4.16
N HIS A 47 -13.76 -9.88 -3.42
CA HIS A 47 -12.32 -9.75 -3.35
C HIS A 47 -11.70 -10.26 -4.65
N GLY A 48 -11.24 -9.33 -5.48
CA GLY A 48 -10.75 -9.54 -6.82
C GLY A 48 -9.43 -10.31 -6.94
N ALA A 49 -8.78 -10.66 -5.83
CA ALA A 49 -7.64 -11.55 -5.79
C ALA A 49 -7.98 -12.94 -5.20
N ASP A 50 -9.26 -13.20 -4.95
CA ASP A 50 -9.76 -14.54 -4.64
C ASP A 50 -9.94 -15.36 -5.93
N SER A 51 -9.56 -16.64 -5.89
CA SER A 51 -9.62 -17.52 -7.08
C SER A 51 -11.03 -17.69 -7.62
N ALA A 52 -12.04 -17.62 -6.74
CA ALA A 52 -13.45 -17.71 -7.09
C ALA A 52 -13.89 -16.60 -8.06
N CYS A 53 -13.22 -15.44 -8.05
CA CYS A 53 -13.49 -14.35 -9.00
C CYS A 53 -13.13 -14.69 -10.46
N SER A 54 -12.44 -15.79 -10.74
CA SER A 54 -12.09 -16.19 -12.11
C SER A 54 -13.20 -16.96 -12.81
N ASP A 55 -14.15 -17.50 -12.05
CA ASP A 55 -15.25 -18.31 -12.57
C ASP A 55 -16.53 -17.45 -12.61
N PRO A 56 -17.02 -17.06 -13.80
CA PRO A 56 -18.29 -16.33 -13.93
C PRO A 56 -19.48 -17.06 -13.29
N ALA A 57 -19.43 -18.39 -13.16
CA ALA A 57 -20.48 -19.17 -12.52
C ALA A 57 -20.48 -19.06 -10.98
N PHE A 58 -19.42 -18.51 -10.38
CA PHE A 58 -19.37 -18.25 -8.94
C PHE A 58 -20.21 -17.04 -8.50
N PHE A 59 -20.55 -16.17 -9.46
CA PHE A 59 -21.39 -15.02 -9.21
C PHE A 59 -22.88 -15.43 -9.18
N PRO A 60 -23.70 -14.87 -8.28
CA PRO A 60 -25.14 -15.14 -8.26
C PRO A 60 -25.81 -14.85 -9.61
N GLU A 61 -26.67 -15.75 -10.09
CA GLU A 61 -27.33 -15.60 -11.39
C GLU A 61 -28.31 -14.41 -11.43
N GLU A 62 -29.00 -14.15 -10.32
CA GLU A 62 -29.97 -13.06 -10.21
C GLU A 62 -29.45 -11.94 -9.32
N ARG A 63 -29.44 -10.71 -9.85
CA ARG A 63 -29.09 -9.49 -9.10
C ARG A 63 -30.29 -8.56 -9.00
N SER A 64 -30.65 -8.18 -7.78
CA SER A 64 -31.63 -7.11 -7.54
C SER A 64 -31.16 -5.78 -8.14
N THR A 65 -32.05 -5.04 -8.80
CA THR A 65 -31.72 -3.75 -9.44
C THR A 65 -31.26 -2.67 -8.45
N ASN A 66 -31.53 -2.87 -7.16
CA ASN A 66 -31.15 -1.96 -6.08
C ASN A 66 -29.88 -2.39 -5.31
N GLN A 67 -29.19 -3.44 -5.79
CA GLN A 67 -27.97 -3.98 -5.22
C GLN A 67 -26.77 -3.62 -6.09
N ILE A 68 -25.69 -3.16 -5.45
CA ILE A 68 -24.46 -2.75 -6.10
C ILE A 68 -23.40 -3.83 -5.91
N TRP A 69 -22.88 -4.37 -7.01
CA TRP A 69 -21.76 -5.30 -6.96
C TRP A 69 -20.44 -4.53 -7.03
N VAL A 70 -19.55 -4.78 -6.08
CA VAL A 70 -18.31 -4.03 -5.87
C VAL A 70 -17.11 -4.95 -6.07
N TYR A 71 -16.27 -4.66 -7.07
CA TYR A 71 -14.97 -5.31 -7.23
C TYR A 71 -13.96 -4.68 -6.28
N HIS A 72 -13.52 -5.41 -5.26
CA HIS A 72 -12.54 -4.96 -4.29
C HIS A 72 -11.16 -5.58 -4.55
N ASN A 73 -10.12 -4.77 -4.75
CA ASN A 73 -8.75 -5.30 -4.85
C ASN A 73 -7.71 -4.28 -4.38
N MET A 74 -6.90 -4.70 -3.41
CA MET A 74 -5.75 -3.96 -2.89
C MET A 74 -4.45 -4.35 -3.58
N GLU A 75 -4.39 -5.54 -4.17
CA GLU A 75 -3.21 -6.03 -4.85
C GLU A 75 -3.11 -5.45 -6.27
N ASN A 76 -1.88 -5.28 -6.73
CA ASN A 76 -1.66 -4.88 -8.12
C ASN A 76 -2.10 -5.99 -9.08
N PRO A 77 -2.62 -5.65 -10.28
CA PRO A 77 -3.26 -6.62 -11.18
C PRO A 77 -2.31 -7.71 -11.65
N ILE A 78 -1.02 -7.41 -11.80
CA ILE A 78 -0.02 -8.42 -12.21
C ILE A 78 0.16 -9.47 -11.11
N ILE A 79 0.11 -9.09 -9.84
CA ILE A 79 0.15 -10.06 -8.73
C ILE A 79 -1.13 -10.88 -8.68
N SER A 80 -2.31 -10.28 -8.83
CA SER A 80 -3.57 -11.04 -8.90
C SER A 80 -3.56 -12.06 -10.04
N LEU A 81 -3.05 -11.69 -11.22
CA LEU A 81 -2.85 -12.60 -12.36
C LEU A 81 -1.88 -13.74 -12.03
N ASN A 82 -0.76 -13.44 -11.37
CA ASN A 82 0.22 -14.45 -10.94
C ASN A 82 -0.34 -15.42 -9.89
N MET A 83 -1.37 -15.00 -9.15
CA MET A 83 -2.12 -15.85 -8.22
C MET A 83 -3.16 -16.72 -8.93
N GLY A 84 -3.26 -16.62 -10.27
CA GLY A 84 -4.18 -17.40 -11.09
C GLY A 84 -5.56 -16.76 -11.24
N VAL A 85 -5.78 -15.54 -10.73
CA VAL A 85 -7.06 -14.86 -10.89
C VAL A 85 -7.15 -14.20 -12.26
N GLN A 86 -8.07 -14.69 -13.10
CA GLN A 86 -8.21 -14.22 -14.47
C GLN A 86 -9.61 -13.67 -14.73
N LEU A 87 -9.70 -12.35 -14.84
CA LEU A 87 -10.90 -11.69 -15.35
C LEU A 87 -10.84 -11.64 -16.86
N THR A 88 -11.81 -12.27 -17.51
CA THR A 88 -11.97 -12.32 -18.97
C THR A 88 -13.10 -11.38 -19.42
N GLU A 89 -13.35 -11.29 -20.73
CA GLU A 89 -14.48 -10.53 -21.28
C GLU A 89 -15.85 -10.97 -20.73
N GLN A 90 -15.97 -12.20 -20.23
CA GLN A 90 -17.19 -12.71 -19.58
C GLN A 90 -17.50 -11.98 -18.27
N HIS A 91 -16.52 -11.28 -17.70
CA HIS A 91 -16.68 -10.50 -16.48
C HIS A 91 -17.11 -9.04 -16.75
N ASN A 92 -17.16 -8.63 -18.02
CA ASN A 92 -17.56 -7.27 -18.39
C ASN A 92 -19.00 -7.00 -17.96
N GLY A 93 -19.21 -5.92 -17.22
CA GLY A 93 -20.53 -5.50 -16.73
C GLY A 93 -21.03 -6.23 -15.48
N ILE A 94 -20.25 -7.19 -14.94
CA ILE A 94 -20.58 -7.87 -13.67
C ILE A 94 -20.61 -6.85 -12.52
N PHE A 95 -19.53 -6.08 -12.37
CA PHE A 95 -19.39 -5.13 -11.26
C PHE A 95 -19.97 -3.76 -11.62
N ASN A 96 -20.70 -3.18 -10.68
CA ASN A 96 -21.18 -1.80 -10.79
C ASN A 96 -20.11 -0.82 -10.37
N TRP A 97 -19.38 -1.12 -9.28
CA TRP A 97 -18.36 -0.25 -8.72
C TRP A 97 -17.03 -0.97 -8.54
N THR A 98 -15.96 -0.19 -8.59
CA THR A 98 -14.62 -0.63 -8.23
C THR A 98 -14.20 0.00 -6.90
N MET A 99 -13.66 -0.83 -6.00
CA MET A 99 -13.05 -0.43 -4.73
C MET A 99 -11.58 -0.84 -4.74
N THR A 100 -10.71 0.02 -5.27
CA THR A 100 -9.29 -0.31 -5.52
C THR A 100 -8.39 0.89 -5.26
N TYR A 101 -7.07 0.68 -5.30
CA TYR A 101 -6.10 1.77 -5.14
C TYR A 101 -6.01 2.73 -6.34
N SER A 102 -6.62 2.36 -7.47
CA SER A 102 -6.67 3.23 -8.65
C SER A 102 -7.38 4.54 -8.33
N ARG A 103 -6.84 5.65 -8.82
CA ARG A 103 -7.51 6.96 -8.69
C ARG A 103 -8.82 7.05 -9.47
N ASP A 104 -9.00 6.17 -10.45
CA ASP A 104 -10.19 6.10 -11.30
C ASP A 104 -11.29 5.21 -10.68
N ALA A 105 -11.08 4.68 -9.47
CA ALA A 105 -12.03 3.81 -8.79
C ALA A 105 -13.25 4.56 -8.22
N ASP A 106 -14.40 3.89 -8.15
CA ASP A 106 -15.61 4.41 -7.53
C ASP A 106 -15.45 4.67 -6.02
N VAL A 107 -14.69 3.79 -5.36
CA VAL A 107 -14.27 3.92 -3.96
C VAL A 107 -12.76 3.70 -3.91
N ILE A 108 -12.01 4.77 -3.64
CA ILE A 108 -10.55 4.69 -3.59
C ILE A 108 -10.11 4.17 -2.22
N ILE A 109 -9.30 3.12 -2.20
CA ILE A 109 -8.64 2.60 -0.99
C ILE A 109 -7.14 2.85 -1.09
N ARG A 110 -6.46 3.21 0.00
CA ARG A 110 -5.04 3.59 -0.04
C ARG A 110 -4.34 3.08 1.20
N TYR A 111 -3.13 2.55 1.07
CA TYR A 111 -2.31 2.21 2.23
C TYR A 111 -1.91 3.46 3.06
N GLY A 112 -1.87 4.63 2.43
CA GLY A 112 -1.65 5.89 3.11
C GLY A 112 -1.97 7.11 2.25
N ALA A 113 -2.05 8.28 2.89
CA ALA A 113 -2.16 9.58 2.24
C ALA A 113 -1.27 10.62 2.92
N ILE A 114 -0.95 11.65 2.15
CA ILE A 114 -0.19 12.80 2.60
C ILE A 114 -1.14 13.98 2.83
N LEU A 115 -1.15 14.51 4.05
CA LEU A 115 -1.89 15.71 4.41
C LEU A 115 -0.92 16.88 4.56
N HIS A 116 -1.18 17.97 3.85
CA HIS A 116 -0.45 19.22 4.02
C HIS A 116 -1.07 20.07 5.14
N GLY A 117 -0.25 20.58 6.04
CA GLY A 117 -0.66 21.45 7.14
C GLY A 117 0.51 21.78 8.06
N GLN A 118 0.39 22.84 8.87
CA GLN A 118 1.44 23.24 9.81
C GLN A 118 1.46 22.34 11.05
N HIS A 119 1.72 21.05 10.83
CA HIS A 119 1.93 20.06 11.87
C HIS A 119 3.43 19.79 11.93
N ARG A 120 4.10 20.33 12.95
CA ARG A 120 5.50 19.97 13.24
C ARG A 120 5.53 18.53 13.77
N ASN A 121 5.38 17.54 12.91
CA ASN A 121 5.25 16.11 13.23
C ASN A 121 6.53 15.53 13.85
N GLY A 122 6.86 15.98 15.05
CA GLY A 122 8.16 15.73 15.68
C GLY A 122 9.33 16.29 14.88
N TYR A 123 9.11 17.28 14.00
CA TYR A 123 10.20 17.87 13.21
C TYR A 123 11.01 18.84 14.07
N ASP A 124 12.31 18.55 14.16
CA ASP A 124 13.30 19.44 14.76
C ASP A 124 14.37 19.77 13.70
N PRO A 125 14.50 21.04 13.29
CA PRO A 125 15.49 21.45 12.29
C PRO A 125 16.94 21.33 12.77
N TYR A 126 17.18 21.15 14.08
CA TYR A 126 18.50 20.96 14.66
C TYR A 126 18.83 19.49 14.94
N HIS A 127 17.85 18.59 14.80
CA HIS A 127 18.07 17.16 14.98
C HIS A 127 18.75 16.57 13.74
N ASN A 128 19.82 15.81 13.98
CA ASN A 128 20.46 15.01 12.95
C ASN A 128 19.79 13.62 12.88
N TYR A 129 18.85 13.45 11.96
CA TYR A 129 18.15 12.18 11.69
C TYR A 129 19.09 11.05 11.23
N GLY A 130 20.33 11.38 10.86
CA GLY A 130 21.38 10.43 10.49
C GLY A 130 22.24 9.97 11.68
N GLU A 131 22.14 10.65 12.83
CA GLU A 131 22.92 10.33 14.02
C GLU A 131 22.54 8.95 14.57
N GLY A 132 23.55 8.16 14.95
CA GLY A 132 23.35 6.82 15.48
C GLY A 132 22.99 5.74 14.44
N LYS A 133 22.66 6.12 13.20
CA LYS A 133 22.47 5.15 12.10
C LYS A 133 23.82 4.54 11.72
N THR A 134 23.96 3.23 11.85
CA THR A 134 25.22 2.49 11.61
C THR A 134 25.21 1.67 10.33
N ARG A 135 24.07 1.52 9.68
CA ARG A 135 23.86 0.71 8.47
C ARG A 135 23.31 1.57 7.33
N LEU A 136 23.58 1.14 6.10
CA LEU A 136 23.26 1.94 4.92
C LEU A 136 21.83 1.70 4.44
N VAL A 137 21.55 0.54 3.84
CA VAL A 137 20.26 0.22 3.21
C VAL A 137 19.70 -1.08 3.77
N ALA A 138 18.43 -1.07 4.15
CA ALA A 138 17.66 -2.29 4.46
C ALA A 138 16.63 -2.58 3.35
N TRP A 139 16.40 -3.86 3.09
CA TRP A 139 15.28 -4.35 2.29
C TRP A 139 14.64 -5.55 2.96
N ALA A 140 13.34 -5.51 3.21
CA ALA A 140 12.61 -6.64 3.78
C ALA A 140 11.55 -7.13 2.79
N SER A 141 11.61 -8.40 2.41
CA SER A 141 10.66 -9.00 1.46
C SER A 141 10.48 -10.49 1.70
N SER A 142 9.22 -10.93 1.70
CA SER A 142 8.83 -12.35 1.80
C SER A 142 8.41 -12.97 0.47
N LYS A 143 8.44 -12.21 -0.63
CA LYS A 143 8.07 -12.71 -1.96
C LYS A 143 9.07 -12.21 -2.98
N CYS A 144 9.64 -13.13 -3.76
CA CYS A 144 10.73 -12.80 -4.67
C CYS A 144 10.17 -12.74 -6.08
N TYR A 145 9.97 -11.51 -6.57
CA TYR A 145 9.46 -11.29 -7.91
C TYR A 145 10.61 -10.94 -8.85
N GLU A 146 10.62 -11.58 -10.02
CA GLU A 146 11.53 -11.24 -11.10
C GLU A 146 11.44 -9.73 -11.43
N GLY A 147 12.58 -9.15 -11.79
CA GLY A 147 12.77 -7.71 -11.95
C GLY A 147 13.14 -7.05 -10.63
N ARG A 148 12.25 -7.06 -9.64
CA ARG A 148 12.49 -6.42 -8.32
C ARG A 148 13.69 -7.04 -7.61
N THR A 149 13.68 -8.36 -7.44
CA THR A 149 14.74 -9.06 -6.70
C THR A 149 16.08 -8.93 -7.42
N GLN A 150 16.08 -9.03 -8.76
CA GLN A 150 17.29 -8.84 -9.56
C GLN A 150 17.86 -7.42 -9.43
N PHE A 151 17.00 -6.39 -9.38
CA PHE A 151 17.44 -5.02 -9.18
C PHE A 151 18.14 -4.87 -7.81
N VAL A 152 17.58 -5.44 -6.74
CA VAL A 152 18.20 -5.40 -5.41
C VAL A 152 19.56 -6.09 -5.42
N TYR A 153 19.68 -7.27 -6.02
CA TYR A 153 20.96 -7.98 -6.12
C TYR A 153 22.00 -7.22 -6.96
N ASN A 154 21.58 -6.55 -8.02
CA ASN A 154 22.46 -5.69 -8.81
C ASN A 154 22.94 -4.49 -7.98
N LEU A 155 22.03 -3.83 -7.25
CA LEU A 155 22.38 -2.72 -6.36
C LEU A 155 23.34 -3.16 -5.25
N SER A 156 23.15 -4.35 -4.69
CA SER A 156 24.01 -4.89 -3.64
C SER A 156 25.44 -5.21 -4.11
N GLN A 157 25.71 -5.22 -5.43
CA GLN A 157 27.09 -5.31 -5.94
C GLN A 157 27.85 -4.00 -5.82
N HIS A 158 27.15 -2.88 -5.57
CA HIS A 158 27.73 -1.54 -5.57
C HIS A 158 27.73 -0.88 -4.17
N ILE A 159 26.78 -1.27 -3.30
CA ILE A 159 26.64 -0.75 -1.93
C ILE A 159 26.17 -1.85 -0.96
N GLU A 160 26.38 -1.64 0.34
CA GLU A 160 25.83 -2.50 1.40
C GLU A 160 24.30 -2.40 1.42
N VAL A 161 23.65 -3.54 1.13
CA VAL A 161 22.20 -3.72 1.22
C VAL A 161 21.95 -4.96 2.06
N ASP A 162 21.40 -4.76 3.26
CA ASP A 162 21.00 -5.87 4.11
C ASP A 162 19.59 -6.34 3.72
N MET A 163 19.50 -7.61 3.34
CA MET A 163 18.28 -8.22 2.79
C MET A 163 17.67 -9.15 3.82
N PHE A 164 16.41 -8.89 4.17
CA PHE A 164 15.66 -9.57 5.20
C PHE A 164 14.44 -10.31 4.65
N GLY A 165 14.07 -11.41 5.31
CA GLY A 165 12.94 -12.26 4.94
C GLY A 165 13.30 -13.28 3.86
N ASP A 166 12.28 -13.89 3.24
CA ASP A 166 12.45 -15.03 2.32
C ASP A 166 13.28 -14.73 1.07
N CYS A 167 13.49 -13.44 0.72
CA CYS A 167 14.34 -13.03 -0.40
C CYS A 167 15.76 -12.62 0.00
N GLY A 168 16.08 -12.68 1.28
CA GLY A 168 17.37 -12.29 1.84
C GLY A 168 18.01 -13.42 2.63
N THR A 169 19.10 -13.09 3.31
CA THR A 169 19.86 -14.03 4.15
C THR A 169 19.62 -13.79 5.65
N SER A 170 19.04 -12.65 6.01
CA SER A 170 18.80 -12.28 7.41
C SER A 170 17.34 -12.48 7.81
N TYR A 171 17.14 -13.03 9.00
CA TYR A 171 15.81 -13.17 9.57
C TYR A 171 15.30 -11.82 10.08
N CYS A 172 14.08 -11.47 9.68
CA CYS A 172 13.32 -10.36 10.25
C CYS A 172 11.88 -10.82 10.39
N PRO A 173 11.42 -11.14 11.61
CA PRO A 173 10.01 -11.35 11.83
C PRO A 173 9.24 -10.06 11.50
N ARG A 174 8.00 -10.20 11.04
CA ARG A 174 7.11 -9.05 10.78
C ARG A 174 6.55 -8.49 12.09
N ASP A 175 7.43 -8.11 13.00
CA ASP A 175 7.09 -7.58 14.31
C ASP A 175 7.74 -6.22 14.55
N GLU A 176 7.27 -5.54 15.60
CA GLU A 176 7.73 -4.20 15.92
C GLU A 176 9.21 -4.17 16.35
N GLU A 177 9.74 -5.27 16.88
CA GLU A 177 11.15 -5.36 17.28
C GLU A 177 12.06 -5.24 16.05
N CYS A 178 11.80 -6.04 15.01
CA CYS A 178 12.61 -5.99 13.81
C CYS A 178 12.51 -4.64 13.10
N TRP A 179 11.30 -4.10 12.98
CA TRP A 179 11.11 -2.80 12.35
C TRP A 179 11.72 -1.65 13.17
N SER A 180 11.66 -1.70 14.49
CA SER A 180 12.35 -0.77 15.38
C SER A 180 13.87 -0.86 15.24
N TYR A 181 14.42 -2.07 15.09
CA TYR A 181 15.83 -2.26 14.78
C TYR A 181 16.22 -1.59 13.46
N MET A 182 15.44 -1.80 12.39
CA MET A 182 15.69 -1.15 11.10
C MET A 182 15.63 0.37 11.23
N ALA A 183 14.56 0.88 11.85
CA ALA A 183 14.34 2.30 12.10
C ALA A 183 15.48 2.93 12.90
N LYS A 184 16.12 2.19 13.81
CA LYS A 184 17.24 2.68 14.62
C LYS A 184 18.57 2.66 13.87
N HIS A 185 18.82 1.64 13.05
CA HIS A 185 20.16 1.38 12.53
C HIS A 185 20.38 1.79 11.07
N TYR A 186 19.34 1.86 10.23
CA TYR A 186 19.50 2.12 8.79
C TYR A 186 19.19 3.55 8.41
N LYS A 187 19.89 4.06 7.39
CA LYS A 187 19.59 5.36 6.77
C LYS A 187 18.45 5.24 5.74
N PHE A 188 18.50 4.21 4.90
CA PHE A 188 17.58 4.03 3.78
C PHE A 188 16.82 2.71 3.87
N TYR A 189 15.62 2.69 3.30
CA TYR A 189 14.82 1.49 3.12
C TYR A 189 14.40 1.36 1.65
N LEU A 190 14.54 0.16 1.07
CA LEU A 190 14.06 -0.12 -0.29
C LEU A 190 12.55 -0.37 -0.28
N SER A 191 11.78 0.69 -0.53
CA SER A 191 10.33 0.67 -0.68
C SER A 191 9.91 0.22 -2.09
N PHE A 192 10.41 -0.93 -2.53
CA PHE A 192 10.16 -1.43 -3.88
C PHE A 192 8.84 -2.20 -3.96
N GLU A 193 7.94 -1.72 -4.82
CA GLU A 193 6.67 -2.39 -5.01
C GLU A 193 6.81 -3.74 -5.71
N ASN A 194 5.86 -4.63 -5.45
CA ASN A 194 5.86 -5.98 -6.02
C ASN A 194 5.95 -5.93 -7.56
N LYS A 195 5.25 -4.95 -8.17
CA LYS A 195 5.31 -4.62 -9.60
C LYS A 195 5.08 -3.11 -9.79
N ILE A 196 5.56 -2.59 -10.93
CA ILE A 196 5.39 -1.20 -11.33
C ILE A 196 3.97 -1.04 -11.91
N CYS A 197 3.08 -0.40 -11.16
CA CYS A 197 1.69 -0.15 -11.58
C CYS A 197 1.29 1.30 -11.28
N LYS A 198 0.49 1.90 -12.17
CA LYS A 198 -0.08 3.24 -11.99
C LYS A 198 -0.78 3.32 -10.63
N ASP A 199 -0.57 4.40 -9.89
CA ASP A 199 -1.18 4.70 -8.58
C ASP A 199 -0.86 3.73 -7.42
N TYR A 200 -0.08 2.66 -7.65
CA TYR A 200 0.20 1.65 -6.63
C TYR A 200 1.35 2.08 -5.71
N VAL A 201 1.01 2.42 -4.46
CA VAL A 201 1.95 2.75 -3.37
C VAL A 201 1.43 2.12 -2.07
N THR A 202 2.26 1.34 -1.40
CA THR A 202 1.81 0.54 -0.25
C THR A 202 2.44 0.91 1.09
N GLU A 203 2.21 0.10 2.11
CA GLU A 203 2.83 0.17 3.44
C GLU A 203 4.36 0.29 3.38
N LYS A 204 5.00 -0.22 2.31
CA LYS A 204 6.47 -0.16 2.13
C LYS A 204 6.98 1.27 2.10
N PHE A 205 6.21 2.19 1.52
CA PHE A 205 6.57 3.60 1.41
C PHE A 205 6.13 4.37 2.66
N TYR A 206 4.86 4.25 3.04
CA TYR A 206 4.28 5.02 4.15
C TYR A 206 4.73 4.50 5.51
N HIS A 207 4.38 3.25 5.84
CA HIS A 207 4.60 2.64 7.16
C HIS A 207 6.07 2.26 7.38
N ASN A 208 6.61 1.40 6.51
CA ASN A 208 7.90 0.77 6.73
C ASN A 208 9.06 1.77 6.61
N ALA A 209 8.89 2.85 5.85
CA ALA A 209 9.94 3.84 5.62
C ALA A 209 9.64 5.19 6.26
N LEU A 210 8.72 5.98 5.70
CA LEU A 210 8.56 7.37 6.08
C LEU A 210 8.17 7.55 7.55
N LEU A 211 7.17 6.80 8.04
CA LEU A 211 6.73 6.85 9.44
C LEU A 211 7.83 6.39 10.40
N ARG A 212 8.65 5.42 9.98
CA ARG A 212 9.78 4.88 10.75
C ARG A 212 11.07 5.70 10.68
N GLY A 213 11.03 6.89 10.06
CA GLY A 213 12.20 7.78 10.01
C GLY A 213 13.34 7.25 9.15
N LEU A 214 13.00 6.49 8.11
CA LEU A 214 13.92 6.03 7.06
C LEU A 214 13.65 6.82 5.78
N VAL A 215 14.70 7.05 4.99
CA VAL A 215 14.53 7.64 3.65
C VAL A 215 14.15 6.52 2.67
N PRO A 216 12.92 6.50 2.11
CA PRO A 216 12.54 5.50 1.13
C PRO A 216 13.29 5.68 -0.19
N ILE A 217 13.80 4.58 -0.73
CA ILE A 217 14.22 4.46 -2.12
C ILE A 217 13.13 3.66 -2.84
N VAL A 218 12.49 4.27 -3.83
CA VAL A 218 11.29 3.72 -4.47
C VAL A 218 11.57 3.13 -5.85
N ILE A 219 10.86 2.05 -6.16
CA ILE A 219 10.57 1.58 -7.52
C ILE A 219 9.07 1.30 -7.54
N GLY A 220 8.33 2.09 -8.31
CA GLY A 220 6.88 2.02 -8.39
C GLY A 220 6.36 2.76 -9.62
N GLY A 221 5.08 2.56 -9.95
CA GLY A 221 4.45 3.20 -11.12
C GLY A 221 3.58 4.41 -10.76
N ALA A 222 3.53 4.79 -9.48
CA ALA A 222 2.78 5.94 -9.02
C ALA A 222 3.50 7.26 -9.35
N ASN A 223 2.72 8.34 -9.45
CA ASN A 223 3.26 9.69 -9.58
C ASN A 223 3.73 10.22 -8.21
N TYR A 224 4.96 9.90 -7.81
CA TYR A 224 5.54 10.39 -6.55
C TYR A 224 5.84 11.91 -6.56
N GLN A 225 5.75 12.61 -7.71
CA GLN A 225 5.84 14.07 -7.76
C GLN A 225 4.55 14.76 -7.30
N ASP A 226 3.43 14.03 -7.22
CA ASP A 226 2.20 14.54 -6.63
C ASP A 226 2.32 14.59 -5.11
N HIS A 227 2.20 15.79 -4.53
CA HIS A 227 2.33 16.00 -3.09
C HIS A 227 1.28 15.25 -2.25
N HIS A 228 0.20 14.74 -2.87
CA HIS A 228 -0.79 13.89 -2.19
C HIS A 228 -0.36 12.42 -2.10
N VAL A 229 0.69 12.03 -2.83
CA VAL A 229 1.29 10.67 -2.82
C VAL A 229 2.55 10.65 -1.98
N ALA A 230 3.45 11.60 -2.20
CA ALA A 230 4.70 11.69 -1.47
C ALA A 230 4.99 13.13 -1.06
N PRO A 231 5.44 13.38 0.17
CA PRO A 231 5.91 14.71 0.53
C PRO A 231 7.10 15.13 -0.35
N PRO A 232 7.15 16.37 -0.83
CA PRO A 232 8.23 16.82 -1.70
C PRO A 232 9.61 16.63 -1.06
N GLY A 233 10.54 16.02 -1.79
CA GLY A 233 11.92 15.79 -1.35
C GLY A 233 12.08 14.71 -0.27
N SER A 234 11.07 13.86 -0.03
CA SER A 234 11.12 12.84 1.04
C SER A 234 11.69 11.49 0.62
N TYR A 235 12.07 11.29 -0.64
CA TYR A 235 12.37 9.98 -1.20
C TYR A 235 13.40 10.06 -2.33
N ILE A 236 14.01 8.91 -2.66
CA ILE A 236 14.88 8.75 -3.83
C ILE A 236 14.15 7.87 -4.84
N ASP A 237 13.94 8.37 -6.05
CA ASP A 237 13.37 7.58 -7.14
C ASP A 237 14.47 6.82 -7.88
N ALA A 238 14.51 5.49 -7.72
CA ALA A 238 15.51 4.67 -8.37
C ALA A 238 15.38 4.66 -9.91
N LEU A 239 14.19 4.96 -10.44
CA LEU A 239 13.95 4.99 -11.89
C LEU A 239 14.49 6.26 -12.57
N GLN A 240 14.98 7.24 -11.79
CA GLN A 240 15.65 8.44 -12.32
C GLN A 240 17.13 8.25 -12.64
N PHE A 241 17.69 7.07 -12.35
CA PHE A 241 19.10 6.74 -12.59
C PHE A 241 19.22 5.77 -13.77
N ASN A 242 20.29 5.87 -14.56
CA ASN A 242 20.46 5.01 -15.73
C ASN A 242 20.74 3.55 -15.35
N ASN A 243 21.33 3.32 -14.17
CA ASN A 243 21.71 2.00 -13.69
C ASN A 243 21.91 1.99 -12.16
N ALA A 244 22.07 0.78 -11.61
CA ALA A 244 22.26 0.56 -10.17
C ALA A 244 23.55 1.19 -9.62
N ALA A 245 24.61 1.33 -10.42
CA ALA A 245 25.87 1.93 -9.98
C ALA A 245 25.72 3.45 -9.78
N GLU A 246 24.99 4.14 -10.66
CA GLU A 246 24.67 5.56 -10.49
C GLU A 246 23.80 5.81 -9.26
N LEU A 247 22.76 4.99 -9.06
CA LEU A 247 21.93 5.03 -7.86
C LEU A 247 22.77 4.81 -6.58
N ALA A 248 23.64 3.80 -6.59
CA ALA A 248 24.57 3.50 -5.49
C ALA A 248 25.47 4.70 -5.16
N ASN A 249 26.06 5.34 -6.16
CA ASN A 249 26.90 6.52 -5.98
C ASN A 249 26.11 7.68 -5.35
N TYR A 250 24.86 7.87 -5.77
CA TYR A 250 23.99 8.89 -5.18
C TYR A 250 23.64 8.57 -3.72
N ILE A 251 23.29 7.33 -3.40
CA ILE A 251 23.02 6.87 -2.02
C ILE A 251 24.25 7.11 -1.12
N LEU A 252 25.46 6.77 -1.60
CA LEU A 252 26.71 7.01 -0.86
C LEU A 252 27.02 8.50 -0.69
N LYS A 253 26.70 9.34 -1.68
CA LYS A 253 26.84 10.79 -1.57
C LYS A 253 25.91 11.32 -0.49
N VAL A 254 24.63 10.95 -0.52
CA VAL A 254 23.64 11.36 0.47
C VAL A 254 24.03 10.86 1.86
N SER A 255 24.50 9.62 1.99
CA SER A 255 24.78 9.03 3.31
C SER A 255 25.95 9.68 4.07
N LYS A 256 26.91 10.26 3.34
CA LYS A 256 28.12 10.91 3.85
C LYS A 256 27.98 12.42 4.09
N ASP A 257 26.89 13.01 3.62
CA ASP A 257 26.59 14.44 3.77
C ASP A 257 25.37 14.58 4.67
N ASP A 258 25.60 14.90 5.95
CA ASP A 258 24.54 15.05 6.92
C ASP A 258 23.53 16.14 6.53
N GLN A 259 23.98 17.24 5.92
CA GLN A 259 23.07 18.30 5.50
C GLN A 259 22.14 17.81 4.38
N LEU A 260 22.69 17.06 3.42
CA LEU A 260 21.91 16.48 2.32
C LEU A 260 20.97 15.38 2.85
N TYR A 261 21.44 14.46 3.70
CA TYR A 261 20.60 13.42 4.28
C TYR A 261 19.44 14.00 5.11
N ASN A 262 19.72 14.97 5.98
CA ASN A 262 18.69 15.62 6.80
C ASN A 262 17.69 16.44 5.96
N SER A 263 18.04 16.82 4.74
CA SER A 263 17.09 17.50 3.85
C SER A 263 15.88 16.65 3.49
N PHE A 264 16.01 15.31 3.49
CA PHE A 264 14.92 14.35 3.25
C PHE A 264 13.88 14.30 4.37
N PHE A 265 14.10 14.98 5.50
CA PHE A 265 13.17 15.02 6.64
C PHE A 265 12.46 16.38 6.77
N ARG A 266 12.83 17.38 5.97
CA ARG A 266 12.26 18.74 6.02
C ARG A 266 10.75 18.76 5.79
N TRP A 267 10.23 17.81 5.01
CA TRP A 267 8.79 17.69 4.75
C TRP A 267 7.96 17.55 6.03
N ARG A 268 8.53 16.99 7.11
CA ARG A 268 7.85 16.80 8.41
C ARG A 268 7.44 18.11 9.09
N SER A 269 7.91 19.26 8.58
CA SER A 269 7.46 20.59 9.01
C SER A 269 6.05 20.94 8.54
N ASN A 270 5.62 20.41 7.38
CA ASN A 270 4.40 20.84 6.68
C ASN A 270 3.52 19.68 6.21
N TYR A 271 3.93 18.43 6.43
CA TYR A 271 3.21 17.25 5.94
C TYR A 271 3.12 16.16 7.01
N THR A 272 1.94 15.54 7.08
CA THR A 272 1.63 14.38 7.92
C THR A 272 1.28 13.19 7.04
N ILE A 273 1.64 12.00 7.49
CA ILE A 273 1.22 10.74 6.88
C ILE A 273 0.02 10.23 7.66
N VAL A 274 -1.03 9.88 6.93
CA VAL A 274 -2.19 9.17 7.46
C VAL A 274 -2.17 7.78 6.86
N GLU A 275 -2.17 6.77 7.71
CA GLU A 275 -2.41 5.38 7.29
C GLU A 275 -3.91 5.15 7.26
N TYR A 276 -4.36 4.31 6.33
CA TYR A 276 -5.72 3.83 6.35
C TYR A 276 -5.72 2.34 6.64
N ASP A 277 -6.75 1.92 7.34
CA ASP A 277 -7.01 0.51 7.57
C ASP A 277 -8.26 0.05 6.80
N THR A 278 -8.58 -1.23 6.98
CA THR A 278 -9.75 -1.85 6.35
C THR A 278 -11.07 -1.19 6.78
N LEU A 279 -11.16 -0.63 8.00
CA LEU A 279 -12.35 0.07 8.49
C LEU A 279 -12.59 1.34 7.68
N ASP A 280 -11.54 2.11 7.41
CA ASP A 280 -11.63 3.33 6.60
C ASP A 280 -12.16 3.03 5.19
N TYR A 281 -11.72 1.93 4.58
CA TYR A 281 -12.15 1.51 3.24
C TYR A 281 -13.66 1.22 3.20
N PHE A 282 -14.15 0.43 4.16
CA PHE A 282 -15.58 0.14 4.23
C PHE A 282 -16.40 1.35 4.68
N CYS A 283 -15.80 2.29 5.41
CA CYS A 283 -16.44 3.57 5.69
C CYS A 283 -16.60 4.43 4.44
N ALA A 284 -15.61 4.46 3.55
CA ALA A 284 -15.72 5.12 2.26
C ALA A 284 -16.82 4.49 1.40
N LEU A 285 -16.90 3.15 1.36
CA LEU A 285 -18.00 2.45 0.67
C LEU A 285 -19.36 2.76 1.30
N CYS A 286 -19.47 2.71 2.64
CA CYS A 286 -20.69 3.02 3.37
C CYS A 286 -21.15 4.46 3.09
N GLN A 287 -20.22 5.41 3.06
CA GLN A 287 -20.52 6.80 2.70
C GLN A 287 -21.03 6.91 1.26
N ARG A 288 -20.38 6.25 0.30
CA ARG A 288 -20.84 6.25 -1.09
C ARG A 288 -22.24 5.65 -1.25
N LEU A 289 -22.55 4.56 -0.54
CA LEU A 289 -23.89 3.94 -0.57
C LEU A 289 -25.00 4.85 -0.02
N HIS A 290 -24.67 5.81 0.86
CA HIS A 290 -25.62 6.78 1.40
C HIS A 290 -25.77 8.04 0.54
N GLN A 291 -24.87 8.28 -0.41
CA GLN A 291 -25.02 9.38 -1.36
C GLN A 291 -26.18 9.05 -2.30
N LYS A 292 -27.17 9.94 -2.40
CA LYS A 292 -28.24 9.81 -3.39
C LYS A 292 -27.64 10.02 -4.78
N ASN A 293 -27.87 9.06 -5.68
CA ASN A 293 -27.60 9.23 -7.12
C ASN A 293 -28.32 10.46 -7.67
#